data_AF-A0A924WD18-F1
#
_entry.id   AF-A0A924WD18-F1
#
_cell.length_a   1.000
_cell.length_b   1.000
_cell.length_c   1.000
_cell.angle_alpha   90.00
_cell.angle_beta   90.00
_cell.angle_gamma   90.00
#
_symmetry.space_group_name_H-M   'P 1'
#
loop_
_entity.id
_entity.type
_entity.pdbx_description
1 polymer ?
#
loop_
_entity_poly.entity_id
_entity_poly.type
_entity_poly.pdbx_seq_one_letter_code
_entity_poly.pdbx_strand_id
1 'polypeptide(L)'
;MKNLLFTLLCLNTLFFACKKDAADTRSSHLTSTDCWVVTKIEFFDSSTQVWEDFSLDDCLTENCWSFQKDGEFVWDNGIEKCDPTEPQTITGTWDLSQNGETLNISVTGYDSGSLKIIELTKNRLITQDSVSNFGFYTLVRDTYEPK
;
A
#
# COMPACT_ATOMS: atom_id res chain seq x y z
N MET A 1 -26.35 -52.53 35.04
CA MET A 1 -27.33 -52.05 34.04
C MET A 1 -27.68 -50.61 34.43
N LYS A 2 -27.55 -49.54 33.66
CA LYS A 2 -27.31 -49.34 32.22
C LYS A 2 -26.98 -47.84 32.04
N ASN A 3 -25.79 -47.57 31.51
CA ASN A 3 -25.40 -46.49 30.59
C ASN A 3 -25.61 -45.03 31.01
N LEU A 4 -24.53 -44.42 31.50
CA LEU A 4 -24.29 -42.98 31.48
C LEU A 4 -24.04 -42.56 30.02
N LEU A 5 -25.00 -41.86 29.41
CA LEU A 5 -24.89 -41.33 28.05
C LEU A 5 -23.91 -40.13 28.08
N PHE A 6 -22.71 -40.32 27.56
CA PHE A 6 -21.75 -39.23 27.36
C PHE A 6 -22.14 -38.46 26.09
N THR A 7 -22.58 -37.22 26.29
CA THR A 7 -22.82 -36.21 25.26
C THR A 7 -21.50 -35.87 24.55
N LEU A 8 -21.35 -36.26 23.28
CA LEU A 8 -20.24 -35.81 22.43
C LEU A 8 -20.71 -34.62 21.58
N LEU A 9 -20.54 -33.42 22.12
CA LEU A 9 -20.66 -32.16 21.37
C LEU A 9 -19.32 -31.88 20.68
N CYS A 10 -19.15 -32.38 19.46
CA CYS A 10 -18.03 -31.98 18.60
C CYS A 10 -18.27 -30.55 18.11
N LEU A 11 -17.79 -29.58 18.90
CA LEU A 11 -17.72 -28.18 18.53
C LEU A 11 -16.62 -28.02 17.46
N ASN A 12 -17.03 -28.03 16.18
CA ASN A 12 -16.18 -27.62 15.08
C ASN A 12 -15.95 -26.10 15.15
N THR A 13 -14.97 -25.65 15.91
CA THR A 13 -14.43 -24.30 15.76
C THR A 13 -13.54 -24.29 14.52
N LEU A 14 -14.13 -23.95 13.37
CA LEU A 14 -13.36 -23.58 12.19
C LEU A 14 -12.49 -22.37 12.54
N PHE A 15 -11.18 -22.56 12.53
CA PHE A 15 -10.19 -21.52 12.78
C PHE A 15 -10.24 -20.46 11.66
N PHE A 16 -10.87 -19.33 11.92
CA PHE A 16 -10.77 -18.10 11.09
C PHE A 16 -9.53 -17.25 11.44
N ALA A 17 -8.49 -17.83 12.03
CA ALA A 17 -7.42 -17.08 12.69
C ALA A 17 -6.25 -16.61 11.79
N CYS A 18 -6.28 -16.80 10.47
CA CYS A 18 -5.10 -16.61 9.62
C CYS A 18 -5.15 -15.35 8.71
N LYS A 19 -5.70 -14.23 9.19
CA LYS A 19 -5.71 -12.97 8.40
C LYS A 19 -5.00 -11.81 9.10
N LYS A 20 -5.19 -11.66 10.42
CA LYS A 20 -4.54 -10.59 11.20
C LYS A 20 -3.01 -10.67 11.17
N ASP A 21 -2.45 -11.87 11.27
CA ASP A 21 -1.00 -12.10 11.30
C ASP A 21 -0.29 -11.63 10.00
N ALA A 22 -0.99 -11.70 8.86
CA ALA A 22 -0.48 -11.21 7.58
C ALA A 22 -0.40 -9.67 7.56
N ALA A 23 -1.43 -8.98 8.05
CA ALA A 23 -1.43 -7.53 8.16
C ALA A 23 -0.35 -7.03 9.13
N ASP A 24 -0.14 -7.71 10.27
CA ASP A 24 0.89 -7.35 11.25
C ASP A 24 2.30 -7.50 10.67
N THR A 25 2.57 -8.61 9.97
CA THR A 25 3.87 -8.83 9.30
C THR A 25 4.12 -7.78 8.21
N ARG A 26 3.10 -7.44 7.43
CA ARG A 26 3.19 -6.47 6.33
C ARG A 26 3.34 -5.03 6.83
N SER A 27 2.63 -4.66 7.88
CA SER A 27 2.85 -3.40 8.60
C SER A 27 4.30 -3.27 9.07
N SER A 28 4.91 -4.36 9.57
CA SER A 28 6.33 -4.35 9.95
C SER A 28 7.30 -4.12 8.78
N HIS A 29 6.93 -4.53 7.56
CA HIS A 29 7.72 -4.29 6.36
C HIS A 29 7.53 -2.85 5.87
N LEU A 30 6.30 -2.35 5.86
CA LEU A 30 6.02 -0.99 5.43
C LEU A 30 6.71 0.05 6.34
N THR A 31 6.75 -0.25 7.65
CA THR A 31 7.37 0.61 8.69
C THR A 31 8.86 0.29 8.94
N SER A 32 9.53 -0.48 8.06
CA SER A 32 10.95 -0.85 8.26
C SER A 32 11.94 0.19 7.73
N THR A 33 11.47 1.21 7.03
CA THR A 33 12.24 2.37 6.58
C THR A 33 11.47 3.63 6.91
N ASP A 34 12.20 4.72 7.15
CA ASP A 34 11.62 6.05 7.32
C ASP A 34 11.28 6.70 5.97
N CYS A 35 11.74 6.12 4.86
CA CYS A 35 11.57 6.71 3.54
C CYS A 35 11.47 5.67 2.43
N TRP A 36 10.31 5.62 1.77
CA TRP A 36 10.09 4.95 0.50
C TRP A 36 10.15 5.97 -0.63
N VAL A 37 11.04 5.73 -1.61
CA VAL A 37 11.16 6.56 -2.81
C VAL A 37 10.69 5.79 -4.04
N VAL A 38 10.01 6.45 -4.96
CA VAL A 38 9.60 5.83 -6.23
C VAL A 38 10.82 5.63 -7.12
N THR A 39 10.99 4.41 -7.63
CA THR A 39 12.10 4.04 -8.54
C THR A 39 11.60 3.62 -9.91
N LYS A 40 10.30 3.30 -10.04
CA LYS A 40 9.67 2.95 -11.30
C LYS A 40 8.18 3.28 -11.30
N ILE A 41 7.69 3.84 -12.40
CA ILE A 41 6.25 3.94 -12.70
C ILE A 41 5.99 3.19 -14.00
N GLU A 42 4.92 2.40 -14.04
CA GLU A 42 4.50 1.64 -15.22
C GLU A 42 3.00 1.88 -15.49
N PHE A 43 2.63 2.01 -16.77
CA PHE A 43 1.24 2.08 -17.22
C PHE A 43 0.87 0.80 -17.97
N PHE A 44 -0.34 0.29 -17.75
CA PHE A 44 -0.83 -0.86 -18.49
C PHE A 44 -1.45 -0.42 -19.83
N ASP A 45 -0.81 -0.78 -20.95
CA ASP A 45 -1.39 -0.64 -22.27
C ASP A 45 -2.36 -1.79 -22.54
N SER A 46 -3.66 -1.47 -22.52
CA SER A 46 -4.72 -2.43 -22.78
C SER A 46 -4.73 -3.00 -24.22
N SER A 47 -4.12 -2.30 -25.18
CA SER A 47 -4.10 -2.71 -26.59
C SER A 47 -3.07 -3.82 -26.85
N THR A 48 -1.93 -3.74 -26.18
CA THR A 48 -0.82 -4.70 -26.28
C THR A 48 -0.77 -5.67 -25.10
N GLN A 49 -1.55 -5.40 -24.04
CA GLN A 49 -1.57 -6.13 -22.77
C GLN A 49 -0.22 -6.19 -22.06
N VAL A 50 0.60 -5.14 -22.21
CA VAL A 50 1.90 -5.03 -21.52
C VAL A 50 1.95 -3.84 -20.58
N TRP A 51 2.86 -3.89 -19.62
CA TRP A 51 3.24 -2.75 -18.80
C TRP A 51 4.35 -1.99 -19.51
N GLU A 52 4.19 -0.67 -19.61
CA GLU A 52 5.15 0.25 -20.23
C GLU A 52 5.73 1.19 -19.18
N ASP A 53 7.06 1.32 -19.20
CA ASP A 53 7.79 2.19 -18.26
C ASP A 53 7.52 3.67 -18.56
N PHE A 54 7.27 4.44 -17.51
CA PHE A 54 7.21 5.88 -17.57
C PHE A 54 8.56 6.48 -17.17
N SER A 55 8.99 7.51 -17.91
CA SER A 55 10.20 8.25 -17.57
C SER A 55 9.94 9.09 -16.33
N LEU A 56 10.65 8.80 -15.24
CA LEU A 56 10.57 9.59 -14.02
C LEU A 56 11.33 10.90 -14.17
N ASP A 57 10.71 11.98 -13.70
CA ASP A 57 11.40 13.24 -13.48
C ASP A 57 12.26 13.13 -12.20
N ASP A 58 13.43 13.75 -12.21
CA ASP A 58 14.40 13.66 -11.10
C ASP A 58 13.77 14.07 -9.76
N CYS A 59 12.90 15.08 -9.75
CA CYS A 59 12.18 15.55 -8.57
C CYS A 59 11.30 14.47 -7.92
N LEU A 60 10.72 13.54 -8.69
CA LEU A 60 9.89 12.46 -8.13
C LEU A 60 10.74 11.43 -7.39
N THR A 61 11.97 11.21 -7.83
CA THR A 61 12.87 10.21 -7.23
C THR A 61 13.37 10.60 -5.83
N GLU A 62 13.19 11.87 -5.46
CA GLU A 62 13.51 12.36 -4.13
C GLU A 62 12.32 12.33 -3.16
N ASN A 63 11.10 12.18 -3.67
CA ASN A 63 9.87 12.18 -2.88
C ASN A 63 9.87 11.02 -1.88
N CYS A 64 9.60 11.35 -0.63
CA CYS A 64 9.70 10.43 0.48
C CYS A 64 8.31 10.11 1.04
N TRP A 65 7.93 8.84 0.99
CA TRP A 65 6.75 8.31 1.68
C TRP A 65 7.17 7.62 2.97
N SER A 66 6.75 8.16 4.12
CA SER A 66 7.05 7.62 5.44
C SER A 66 5.79 7.07 6.07
N PHE A 67 5.85 5.81 6.51
CA PHE A 67 4.77 5.13 7.23
C PHE A 67 5.20 4.87 8.68
N GLN A 68 4.60 5.57 9.63
CA GLN A 68 4.90 5.44 11.05
C GLN A 68 4.06 4.34 11.71
N LYS A 69 4.62 3.69 12.75
CA LYS A 69 3.98 2.54 13.43
C LYS A 69 2.68 2.87 14.15
N ASP A 70 2.47 4.14 14.47
CA ASP A 70 1.24 4.65 15.09
C ASP A 70 0.14 4.98 14.06
N GLY A 71 0.41 4.78 12.77
CA GLY A 71 -0.51 5.03 11.67
C GLY A 71 -0.37 6.41 11.03
N GLU A 72 0.61 7.24 11.43
CA GLU A 72 0.91 8.50 10.74
C GLU A 72 1.57 8.24 9.38
N PHE A 73 1.10 8.97 8.36
CA PHE A 73 1.70 9.00 7.03
C PHE A 73 2.28 10.40 6.76
N VAL A 74 3.48 10.46 6.21
CA VAL A 74 4.12 11.70 5.79
C VAL A 74 4.58 11.54 4.34
N TRP A 75 4.19 12.47 3.48
CA TRP A 75 4.76 12.63 2.15
C TRP A 75 5.55 13.94 2.10
N ASP A 76 6.86 13.83 1.86
CA ASP A 76 7.77 14.94 1.65
C ASP A 76 8.23 15.00 0.19
N ASN A 77 8.20 16.20 -0.42
CA ASN A 77 8.56 16.42 -1.82
C ASN A 77 10.08 16.49 -2.08
N GLY A 78 10.94 16.15 -1.10
CA GLY A 78 12.39 16.11 -1.31
C GLY A 78 13.04 17.49 -1.40
N ILE A 79 14.19 17.61 -2.06
CA ILE A 79 14.90 18.91 -2.14
C ILE A 79 14.24 19.80 -3.19
N GLU A 80 13.87 19.23 -4.33
CA GLU A 80 13.23 19.92 -5.44
C GLU A 80 11.81 19.38 -5.68
N LYS A 81 10.81 20.25 -5.56
CA LYS A 81 9.41 19.88 -5.85
C LYS A 81 9.17 19.81 -7.35
N CYS A 82 8.41 18.81 -7.79
CA CYS A 82 7.92 18.74 -9.16
C CYS A 82 6.86 19.82 -9.47
N ASP A 83 5.98 20.09 -8.50
CA ASP A 83 5.02 21.19 -8.57
C ASP A 83 5.37 22.25 -7.51
N PRO A 84 5.74 23.48 -7.92
CA PRO A 84 6.11 24.53 -6.97
C PRO A 84 4.94 25.01 -6.10
N THR A 85 3.70 24.71 -6.48
CA THR A 85 2.49 25.08 -5.72
C THR A 85 2.15 24.11 -4.59
N GLU A 86 2.71 22.89 -4.61
CA GLU A 86 2.49 21.91 -3.55
C GLU A 86 3.23 22.28 -2.25
N PRO A 87 2.69 21.94 -1.07
CA PRO A 87 3.44 22.01 0.19
C PRO A 87 4.73 21.19 0.14
N GLN A 88 5.70 21.53 1.00
CA GLN A 88 6.92 20.72 1.13
C GLN A 88 6.61 19.33 1.69
N THR A 89 5.77 19.30 2.70
CA THR A 89 5.41 18.10 3.43
C THR A 89 3.90 18.12 3.65
N ILE A 90 3.25 16.99 3.44
CA ILE A 90 1.86 16.77 3.79
C ILE A 90 1.75 15.56 4.71
N THR A 91 0.80 15.63 5.64
CA THR A 91 0.61 14.59 6.66
C THR A 91 -0.80 14.01 6.62
N GLY A 92 -0.88 12.76 7.04
CA GLY A 92 -2.08 11.97 6.95
C GLY A 92 -2.03 10.75 7.85
N THR A 93 -2.91 9.81 7.58
CA THR A 93 -2.94 8.50 8.22
C THR A 93 -2.89 7.40 7.19
N TRP A 94 -2.42 6.22 7.59
CA TRP A 94 -2.48 5.02 6.78
C TRP A 94 -2.98 3.82 7.58
N ASP A 95 -3.54 2.85 6.86
CA ASP A 95 -3.83 1.53 7.40
C ASP A 95 -3.73 0.47 6.31
N LEU A 96 -3.62 -0.79 6.74
CA LEU A 96 -3.71 -1.95 5.87
C LEU A 96 -5.06 -2.62 6.06
N SER A 97 -5.65 -3.08 4.95
CA SER A 97 -6.79 -3.99 5.01
C SER A 97 -6.46 -5.25 5.84
N GLN A 98 -7.49 -5.96 6.29
CA GLN A 98 -7.31 -7.13 7.15
C GLN A 98 -6.40 -8.23 6.55
N ASN A 99 -6.32 -8.33 5.22
CA ASN A 99 -5.41 -9.25 4.52
C ASN A 99 -4.07 -8.61 4.11
N GLY A 100 -3.88 -7.31 4.37
CA GLY A 100 -2.69 -6.55 4.01
C GLY A 100 -2.52 -6.29 2.50
N GLU A 101 -3.55 -6.57 1.68
CA GLU A 101 -3.48 -6.42 0.23
C GLU A 101 -3.88 -5.02 -0.26
N THR A 102 -4.44 -4.19 0.61
CA THR A 102 -4.81 -2.80 0.32
C THR A 102 -4.16 -1.89 1.33
N LEU A 103 -3.48 -0.85 0.84
CA LEU A 103 -2.97 0.27 1.62
C LEU A 103 -3.94 1.44 1.48
N ASN A 104 -4.55 1.85 2.58
CA ASN A 104 -5.41 3.02 2.63
C ASN A 104 -4.57 4.21 3.12
N ILE A 105 -4.69 5.35 2.46
CA ILE A 105 -4.00 6.59 2.83
C ILE A 105 -5.05 7.71 2.85
N SER A 106 -5.04 8.50 3.92
CA SER A 106 -5.89 9.67 4.06
C SER A 106 -5.01 10.87 4.39
N VAL A 107 -4.98 11.88 3.53
CA VAL A 107 -4.19 13.09 3.75
C VAL A 107 -5.13 14.25 4.03
N THR A 108 -4.82 15.05 5.05
CA THR A 108 -5.68 16.18 5.42
C THR A 108 -5.73 17.21 4.28
N GLY A 109 -6.93 17.53 3.81
CA GLY A 109 -7.12 18.50 2.71
C GLY A 109 -7.06 17.89 1.30
N TYR A 110 -6.90 16.58 1.19
CA TYR A 110 -6.90 15.83 -0.07
C TYR A 110 -7.91 14.67 0.00
N ASP A 111 -8.27 14.12 -1.15
CA ASP A 111 -9.08 12.91 -1.19
C ASP A 111 -8.28 11.73 -0.65
N SER A 112 -8.97 10.85 0.09
CA SER A 112 -8.36 9.61 0.58
C SER A 112 -8.28 8.59 -0.55
N GLY A 113 -7.20 7.82 -0.59
CA GLY A 113 -6.93 6.83 -1.64
C GLY A 113 -6.71 5.43 -1.06
N SER A 114 -6.92 4.42 -1.91
CA SER A 114 -6.64 3.03 -1.59
C SER A 114 -5.80 2.42 -2.71
N LEU A 115 -4.61 1.94 -2.38
CA LEU A 115 -3.69 1.31 -3.31
C LEU A 115 -3.73 -0.21 -3.13
N LYS A 116 -3.84 -0.97 -4.22
CA LYS A 116 -3.62 -2.41 -4.16
C LYS A 116 -2.13 -2.68 -4.03
N ILE A 117 -1.73 -3.46 -3.05
CA ILE A 117 -0.34 -3.90 -2.92
C ILE A 117 -0.12 -5.16 -3.75
N ILE A 118 0.76 -5.08 -4.73
CA ILE A 118 1.19 -6.21 -5.57
C ILE A 118 2.35 -6.94 -4.89
N GLU A 119 3.28 -6.21 -4.29
CA GLU A 119 4.43 -6.74 -3.58
C GLU A 119 4.73 -5.87 -2.35
N LEU A 120 5.09 -6.50 -1.23
CA LEU A 120 5.63 -5.79 -0.08
C LEU A 120 6.61 -6.67 0.67
N THR A 121 7.86 -6.22 0.68
CA THR A 121 8.98 -6.76 1.45
C THR A 121 9.66 -5.60 2.20
N LYS A 122 10.70 -5.87 2.99
CA LYS A 122 11.47 -4.81 3.65
C LYS A 122 12.19 -3.85 2.70
N ASN A 123 12.44 -4.30 1.46
CA ASN A 123 13.27 -3.56 0.50
C ASN A 123 12.50 -3.14 -0.74
N ARG A 124 11.21 -3.47 -0.83
CA ARG A 124 10.44 -3.26 -2.05
C ARG A 124 8.95 -3.21 -1.77
N LEU A 125 8.30 -2.17 -2.26
CA LEU A 125 6.86 -1.99 -2.26
C LEU A 125 6.43 -1.78 -3.71
N ILE A 126 5.46 -2.57 -4.19
CA ILE A 126 4.80 -2.31 -5.48
C ILE A 126 3.32 -2.09 -5.20
N THR A 127 2.83 -0.93 -5.56
CA THR A 127 1.40 -0.59 -5.51
C THR A 127 0.81 -0.62 -6.91
N GLN A 128 -0.51 -0.73 -6.98
CA GLN A 128 -1.28 -0.60 -8.20
C GLN A 128 -2.54 0.19 -7.93
N ASP A 129 -2.84 1.14 -8.81
CA ASP A 129 -4.08 1.90 -8.82
C ASP A 129 -4.66 2.01 -10.23
N SER A 130 -5.85 2.58 -10.36
CA SER A 130 -6.56 2.83 -11.61
C SER A 130 -6.82 4.32 -11.76
N VAL A 131 -6.03 4.98 -12.60
CA VAL A 131 -6.17 6.42 -12.87
C VAL A 131 -7.19 6.65 -13.97
N SER A 132 -8.17 7.53 -13.73
CA SER A 132 -9.16 7.92 -14.74
C SER A 132 -8.69 9.14 -15.52
N ASN A 133 -8.72 9.07 -16.85
CA ASN A 133 -8.48 10.21 -17.73
C ASN A 133 -9.59 10.28 -18.80
N PHE A 134 -10.39 11.36 -18.79
CA PHE A 134 -11.56 11.55 -19.66
C PHE A 134 -12.53 10.35 -19.69
N GLY A 135 -12.72 9.66 -18.57
CA GLY A 135 -13.62 8.50 -18.46
C GLY A 135 -13.01 7.16 -18.89
N PHE A 136 -11.74 7.15 -19.30
CA PHE A 136 -10.95 5.93 -19.50
C PHE A 136 -10.13 5.64 -18.25
N TYR A 137 -10.00 4.36 -17.90
CA TYR A 137 -9.21 3.92 -16.75
C TYR A 137 -7.95 3.22 -17.24
N THR A 138 -6.80 3.66 -16.73
CA THR A 138 -5.50 3.02 -16.96
C THR A 138 -4.96 2.50 -15.64
N LEU A 139 -4.51 1.25 -15.63
CA LEU A 139 -3.82 0.73 -14.45
C LEU A 139 -2.41 1.31 -14.40
N VAL A 140 -2.01 1.75 -13.22
CA VAL A 140 -0.69 2.29 -12.92
C VAL A 140 -0.05 1.43 -11.84
N ARG A 141 1.25 1.17 -11.97
CA ARG A 141 2.06 0.52 -10.94
C ARG A 141 3.23 1.40 -10.58
N ASP A 142 3.41 1.57 -9.29
CA ASP A 142 4.54 2.30 -8.74
C ASP A 142 5.38 1.33 -7.93
N THR A 143 6.67 1.29 -8.22
CA THR A 143 7.66 0.55 -7.43
C THR A 143 8.41 1.54 -6.56
N TYR A 144 8.47 1.24 -5.26
CA TYR A 144 9.22 1.99 -4.28
C TYR A 144 10.28 1.11 -3.62
N GLU A 145 11.39 1.74 -3.30
CA GLU A 145 12.50 1.13 -2.57
C GLU A 145 12.89 2.05 -1.40
N PRO A 146 13.47 1.50 -0.31
CA PRO A 146 14.01 2.32 0.76
C PRO A 146 15.12 3.25 0.24
N LYS A 147 15.10 4.51 0.65
CA LYS A 147 16.17 5.48 0.38
C LYS A 147 17.45 5.17 1.15
#